data_AF-A0AAP0PTF2-F1
#
_entry.id   AF-A0AAP0PTF2-F1
#
_cell.length_a   1.000
_cell.length_b   1.000
_cell.length_c   1.000
_cell.angle_alpha   90.00
_cell.angle_beta   90.00
_cell.angle_gamma   90.00
#
_symmetry.space_group_name_H-M   'P 1'
#
loop_
_entity.id
_entity.type
_entity.pdbx_description
1 polymer ?
#
loop_
_entity_poly.entity_id
_entity_poly.type
_entity_poly.pdbx_seq_one_letter_code
_entity_poly.pdbx_strand_id
1 'polypeptide(L)'
;MSKHISGDEKNAFLKTLENAAENLQLFKADLLDFDGLLKAIDGCSGVFHVACHVPSSTIHNPEVEMIRPAVEGTYAKTEAEFQAFEYARAHGLDLVSVCPSLSIGPLLPPKMNTGTLLLLNFTRDSVEAVENNDWMAVDV
;
A
#
# COMPACT_ATOMS: atom_id res chain seq x y z
N MET A 1 -6.51 -24.88 -13.92
CA MET A 1 -7.38 -25.00 -12.72
C MET A 1 -7.01 -23.88 -11.76
N SER A 2 -7.82 -22.82 -11.73
CA SER A 2 -7.59 -21.62 -10.91
C SER A 2 -7.74 -21.98 -9.42
N LYS A 3 -6.70 -21.72 -8.61
CA LYS A 3 -6.80 -21.82 -7.16
C LYS A 3 -7.51 -20.55 -6.66
N HIS A 4 -8.84 -20.60 -6.65
CA HIS A 4 -9.68 -19.68 -5.89
C HIS A 4 -9.18 -19.64 -4.44
N ILE A 5 -8.88 -18.45 -3.91
CA ILE A 5 -8.62 -18.32 -2.47
C ILE A 5 -9.94 -18.52 -1.73
N SER A 6 -10.10 -19.67 -1.10
CA SER A 6 -11.14 -19.90 -0.10
C SER A 6 -10.72 -19.25 1.23
N GLY A 7 -11.36 -18.13 1.58
CA GLY A 7 -11.52 -17.69 2.97
C GLY A 7 -10.26 -17.19 3.68
N ASP A 8 -9.83 -15.96 3.40
CA ASP A 8 -8.96 -15.21 4.30
C ASP A 8 -9.84 -14.22 5.08
N GLU A 9 -9.99 -14.38 6.41
CA GLU A 9 -10.84 -13.52 7.25
C GLU A 9 -10.51 -12.04 7.04
N LYS A 10 -9.23 -11.73 6.80
CA LYS A 10 -8.73 -10.38 6.52
C LYS A 10 -9.41 -9.74 5.30
N ASN A 11 -9.71 -10.54 4.29
CA ASN A 11 -10.20 -10.06 2.98
C ASN A 11 -11.68 -10.38 2.75
N ALA A 12 -12.38 -10.94 3.74
CA ALA A 12 -13.78 -11.35 3.62
C ALA A 12 -14.70 -10.19 3.24
N PHE A 13 -14.44 -8.98 3.75
CA PHE A 13 -15.23 -7.78 3.46
C PHE A 13 -15.22 -7.39 1.98
N LEU A 14 -14.20 -7.76 1.21
CA LEU A 14 -14.14 -7.46 -0.23
C LEU A 14 -15.28 -8.12 -1.01
N LYS A 15 -15.76 -9.28 -0.55
CA LYS A 15 -16.90 -9.98 -1.15
C LYS A 15 -18.24 -9.30 -0.88
N THR A 16 -18.28 -8.34 0.06
CA THR A 16 -19.49 -7.58 0.41
C THR A 16 -19.62 -6.28 -0.39
N LEU A 17 -18.60 -5.92 -1.19
CA LEU A 17 -18.65 -4.75 -2.07
C LEU A 17 -19.70 -4.95 -3.16
N GLU A 18 -20.29 -3.84 -3.61
CA GLU A 18 -21.28 -3.84 -4.67
C GLU A 18 -20.72 -4.52 -5.94
N ASN A 19 -21.47 -5.47 -6.50
CA ASN A 19 -21.10 -6.26 -7.68
C ASN A 19 -19.82 -7.10 -7.56
N ALA A 20 -19.30 -7.34 -6.34
CA ALA A 20 -18.06 -8.12 -6.15
C ALA A 20 -18.17 -9.56 -6.69
N ALA A 21 -19.34 -10.19 -6.56
CA ALA A 21 -19.54 -11.57 -7.05
C ALA A 21 -19.33 -11.70 -8.57
N GLU A 22 -19.57 -10.63 -9.32
CA GLU A 22 -19.48 -10.60 -10.78
C GLU A 22 -18.13 -10.03 -11.26
N ASN A 23 -17.62 -9.01 -10.55
CA ASN A 23 -16.50 -8.19 -11.02
C ASN A 23 -15.20 -8.34 -10.21
N LEU A 24 -15.20 -9.06 -9.07
CA LEU A 24 -14.01 -9.23 -8.23
C LEU A 24 -13.48 -10.66 -8.31
N GLN A 25 -12.23 -10.78 -8.77
CA GLN A 25 -11.46 -12.02 -8.72
C GLN A 25 -10.27 -11.85 -7.78
N LEU A 26 -10.10 -12.78 -6.83
CA LEU A 26 -9.02 -12.73 -5.85
C LEU A 26 -7.94 -13.76 -6.21
N PHE A 27 -6.71 -13.27 -6.37
CA PHE A 27 -5.52 -14.07 -6.64
C PHE A 27 -4.54 -13.95 -5.48
N LYS A 28 -3.89 -15.06 -5.11
CA LYS A 28 -2.82 -15.05 -4.11
C LYS A 28 -1.51 -14.89 -4.85
N ALA A 29 -0.82 -13.79 -4.60
CA ALA A 29 0.50 -13.53 -5.16
C ALA A 29 1.40 -12.95 -4.07
N ASP A 30 2.65 -13.36 -4.08
CA ASP A 30 3.73 -12.65 -3.39
C ASP A 30 4.28 -11.60 -4.35
N LEU A 31 4.67 -10.43 -3.87
CA LEU A 31 5.29 -9.39 -4.71
C LEU A 31 6.62 -9.84 -5.32
N LEU A 32 7.28 -10.80 -4.69
CA LEU A 32 8.53 -11.39 -5.17
C LEU A 32 8.30 -12.64 -6.02
N ASP A 33 7.05 -13.08 -6.19
CA ASP A 33 6.67 -14.21 -7.04
C ASP A 33 6.17 -13.71 -8.41
N PHE A 34 7.10 -13.65 -9.36
CA PHE A 34 6.83 -13.20 -10.73
C PHE A 34 5.74 -14.02 -11.42
N ASP A 35 5.74 -15.35 -11.28
CA ASP A 35 4.75 -16.22 -11.93
C ASP A 35 3.36 -16.04 -11.33
N GLY A 36 3.29 -15.75 -10.02
CA GLY A 36 2.06 -15.40 -9.33
C GLY A 36 1.47 -14.08 -9.84
N LEU A 37 2.31 -13.05 -10.00
CA LEU A 37 1.91 -11.76 -10.54
C LEU A 37 1.48 -11.84 -12.01
N LEU A 38 2.23 -12.55 -12.85
CA LEU A 38 1.91 -12.72 -14.27
C LEU A 38 0.51 -13.32 -14.46
N LYS A 39 0.15 -14.32 -13.66
CA LYS A 39 -1.20 -14.93 -13.69
C LYS A 39 -2.30 -13.97 -13.25
N ALA A 40 -2.02 -13.06 -12.32
CA ALA A 40 -2.99 -12.07 -11.84
C ALA A 40 -3.19 -10.93 -12.85
N ILE A 41 -2.19 -10.65 -13.69
CA ILE A 41 -2.18 -9.56 -14.67
C ILE A 41 -2.65 -10.03 -16.06
N ASP A 42 -2.54 -11.31 -16.38
CA ASP A 42 -2.90 -11.86 -17.69
C ASP A 42 -4.31 -11.46 -18.12
N GLY A 43 -4.43 -10.92 -19.35
CA GLY A 43 -5.69 -10.41 -19.89
C GLY A 43 -6.12 -9.00 -19.41
N CYS A 44 -5.38 -8.35 -18.49
CA CYS A 44 -5.69 -6.98 -18.07
C CYS A 44 -5.19 -5.95 -19.08
N SER A 45 -6.03 -4.96 -19.40
CA SER A 45 -5.63 -3.80 -20.23
C SER A 45 -4.90 -2.70 -19.44
N GLY A 46 -4.95 -2.75 -18.12
CA GLY A 46 -4.27 -1.82 -17.23
C GLY A 46 -4.04 -2.47 -15.86
N VAL A 47 -3.01 -2.02 -15.14
CA VAL A 47 -2.62 -2.56 -13.83
C VAL A 47 -2.46 -1.40 -12.86
N PHE A 48 -3.11 -1.50 -11.71
CA PHE A 48 -2.92 -0.57 -10.59
C PHE A 48 -2.01 -1.22 -9.56
N HIS A 49 -0.75 -0.77 -9.47
CA HIS A 49 0.16 -1.23 -8.44
C HIS A 49 0.05 -0.34 -7.19
N VAL A 50 -0.64 -0.84 -6.15
CA VAL A 50 -0.93 -0.09 -4.91
C VAL A 50 -0.19 -0.67 -3.69
N ALA A 51 0.46 -1.82 -3.84
CA ALA A 51 1.05 -2.54 -2.72
C ALA A 51 2.31 -1.83 -2.20
N CYS A 52 2.28 -1.41 -0.93
CA CYS A 52 3.44 -0.88 -0.23
C CYS A 52 3.54 -1.55 1.15
N HIS A 53 4.75 -1.95 1.54
CA HIS A 53 4.99 -2.52 2.86
C HIS A 53 5.11 -1.41 3.89
N VAL A 54 4.28 -1.46 4.93
CA VAL A 54 4.35 -0.54 6.07
C VAL A 54 4.56 -1.36 7.34
N PRO A 55 5.66 -1.18 8.08
CA PRO A 55 5.88 -1.88 9.34
C PRO A 55 4.81 -1.49 10.38
N SER A 56 4.43 -2.42 11.26
CA SER A 56 3.29 -2.28 12.18
C SER A 56 3.63 -2.47 13.67
N SER A 57 4.91 -2.31 14.04
CA SER A 57 5.40 -2.57 15.39
C SER A 57 5.55 -1.31 16.24
N THR A 58 5.49 -1.48 17.57
CA THR A 58 5.88 -0.47 18.55
C THR A 58 7.31 -0.02 18.30
N ILE A 59 7.49 1.28 18.08
CA ILE A 59 8.79 1.90 17.77
C ILE A 59 9.58 2.09 19.06
N HIS A 60 10.70 1.38 19.22
CA HIS A 60 11.59 1.54 20.37
C HIS A 60 12.77 2.45 20.02
N ASN A 61 13.31 2.30 18.81
CA ASN A 61 14.35 3.15 18.26
C ASN A 61 13.88 3.85 16.96
N PRO A 62 13.50 5.14 17.02
CA PRO A 62 12.90 5.83 15.87
C PRO A 62 13.84 5.96 14.67
N GLU A 63 15.15 6.08 14.89
CA GLU A 63 16.13 6.17 13.79
C GLU A 63 16.15 4.90 12.94
N VAL A 64 16.14 3.75 13.61
CA VAL A 64 16.30 2.44 12.97
C VAL A 64 14.97 1.90 12.46
N GLU A 65 13.88 2.17 13.19
CA GLU A 65 12.58 1.54 12.98
C GLU A 65 11.59 2.42 12.21
N MET A 66 11.86 3.72 12.08
CA MET A 66 10.98 4.67 11.39
C MET A 66 11.72 5.54 10.37
N ILE A 67 12.73 6.30 10.78
CA ILE A 67 13.40 7.29 9.93
C ILE A 67 14.12 6.60 8.78
N ARG A 68 15.02 5.65 9.07
CA ARG A 68 15.77 4.94 8.01
C ARG A 68 14.83 4.18 7.06
N PRO A 69 13.83 3.38 7.54
CA PRO A 69 12.86 2.75 6.65
C PRO A 69 12.05 3.73 5.81
N ALA A 70 11.68 4.90 6.35
CA ALA A 70 10.97 5.92 5.60
C ALA A 70 11.85 6.51 4.48
N VAL A 71 13.12 6.82 4.77
CA VAL A 71 14.08 7.33 3.78
C VAL A 71 14.38 6.28 2.71
N GLU A 72 14.70 5.05 3.10
CA GLU A 72 14.97 3.95 2.17
C GLU A 72 13.74 3.59 1.34
N GLY A 73 12.56 3.56 1.97
CA GLY A 73 11.29 3.35 1.29
C GLY A 73 10.96 4.45 0.29
N THR A 74 11.22 5.71 0.63
CA THR A 74 11.06 6.85 -0.28
C THR A 74 12.01 6.75 -1.47
N TYR A 75 13.29 6.44 -1.22
CA TYR A 75 14.25 6.22 -2.29
C TYR A 75 13.82 5.08 -3.21
N ALA A 76 13.40 3.94 -2.64
CA ALA A 76 12.95 2.79 -3.40
C ALA A 76 11.68 3.09 -4.23
N LYS A 77 10.73 3.86 -3.70
CA LYS A 77 9.54 4.32 -4.44
C LYS A 77 9.95 5.17 -5.65
N THR A 78 10.80 6.17 -5.45
CA THR A 78 11.28 7.05 -6.54
C THR A 78 12.04 6.26 -7.60
N GLU A 79 12.91 5.34 -7.21
CA GLU A 79 13.65 4.48 -8.14
C GLU A 79 12.70 3.55 -8.90
N ALA A 80 11.75 2.92 -8.23
CA ALA A 80 10.77 2.04 -8.86
C ALA A 80 9.89 2.81 -9.87
N GLU A 81 9.44 4.02 -9.53
CA GLU A 81 8.70 4.89 -10.43
C GLU A 81 9.54 5.26 -11.66
N PHE A 82 10.79 5.69 -11.47
CA PHE A 82 11.70 5.99 -12.55
C PHE A 82 11.89 4.81 -13.50
N GLN A 83 12.19 3.62 -12.96
CA GLN A 83 12.37 2.40 -13.75
C GLN A 83 11.07 1.99 -14.48
N ALA A 84 9.90 2.17 -13.85
CA ALA A 84 8.62 1.91 -14.48
C ALA A 84 8.37 2.84 -15.69
N PHE A 85 8.70 4.13 -15.57
CA PHE A 85 8.59 5.08 -16.67
C PHE A 85 9.59 4.81 -17.81
N GLU A 86 10.83 4.45 -17.49
CA GLU A 86 11.81 4.05 -18.51
C GLU A 86 11.37 2.78 -19.24
N TYR A 87 10.88 1.78 -18.52
CA TYR A 87 10.32 0.56 -19.10
C TYR A 87 9.11 0.87 -20.00
N ALA A 88 8.17 1.69 -19.52
CA ALA A 88 7.00 2.09 -20.28
C ALA A 88 7.37 2.81 -21.58
N ARG A 89 8.34 3.74 -21.52
CA ARG A 89 8.85 4.45 -22.71
C ARG A 89 9.48 3.49 -23.72
N ALA A 90 10.27 2.52 -23.24
CA ALA A 90 10.93 1.54 -24.10
C ALA A 90 9.95 0.56 -24.78
N HIS A 91 8.79 0.30 -24.16
CA HIS A 91 7.83 -0.70 -24.62
C HIS A 91 6.51 -0.10 -25.15
N GLY A 92 6.42 1.23 -25.25
CA GLY A 92 5.24 1.92 -25.76
C GLY A 92 4.00 1.80 -24.87
N LEU A 93 4.18 1.66 -23.55
CA LEU A 93 3.08 1.64 -22.59
C LEU A 93 2.70 3.07 -22.20
N ASP A 94 1.40 3.31 -22.06
CA ASP A 94 0.87 4.54 -21.46
C ASP A 94 0.84 4.36 -19.93
N LEU A 95 1.78 5.01 -19.23
CA LEU A 95 1.94 4.91 -17.78
C LEU A 95 1.55 6.22 -17.12
N VAL A 96 0.66 6.13 -16.13
CA VAL A 96 0.29 7.24 -15.24
C VAL A 96 0.67 6.85 -13.83
N SER A 97 1.39 7.75 -13.14
CA SER A 97 1.69 7.62 -11.71
C SER A 97 0.79 8.55 -10.90
N VAL A 98 0.37 8.08 -9.72
CA VAL A 98 -0.40 8.86 -8.76
C VAL A 98 0.32 8.75 -7.42
N CYS A 99 0.83 9.89 -6.93
CA CYS A 99 1.57 9.97 -5.68
C CYS A 99 0.74 10.70 -4.62
N PRO A 100 -0.19 10.01 -3.93
CA PRO A 100 -0.90 10.60 -2.80
C PRO A 100 0.08 10.86 -1.64
N SER A 101 -0.24 11.81 -0.77
CA SER A 101 0.42 11.92 0.55
C SER A 101 -0.42 11.16 1.59
N LEU A 102 -1.09 11.86 2.50
CA LEU A 102 -1.96 11.24 3.50
C LEU A 102 -3.37 11.00 2.93
N SER A 103 -3.74 9.74 2.74
CA SER A 103 -5.11 9.36 2.34
C SER A 103 -6.03 9.24 3.56
N ILE A 104 -6.94 10.20 3.73
CA ILE A 104 -7.96 10.20 4.79
C ILE A 104 -9.33 9.89 4.17
N GLY A 105 -10.07 8.95 4.75
CA GLY A 105 -11.39 8.58 4.25
C GLY A 105 -12.09 7.51 5.08
N PRO A 106 -13.34 7.14 4.73
CA PRO A 106 -14.07 6.08 5.41
C PRO A 106 -13.33 4.74 5.27
N LEU A 107 -13.24 4.00 6.38
CA LEU A 107 -12.64 2.67 6.41
C LEU A 107 -13.58 1.66 5.74
N LEU A 108 -13.11 1.03 4.67
CA LEU A 108 -13.77 -0.13 4.07
C LEU A 108 -13.61 -1.40 4.91
N PRO A 109 -12.41 -1.78 5.40
CA PRO A 109 -12.26 -2.90 6.31
C PRO A 109 -12.65 -2.54 7.76
N PRO A 110 -13.18 -3.49 8.55
CA PRO A 110 -13.43 -3.30 9.98
C PRO A 110 -12.14 -3.18 10.82
N LYS A 111 -10.98 -3.52 10.23
CA LYS A 111 -9.65 -3.40 10.85
C LYS A 111 -8.95 -2.16 10.31
N MET A 112 -8.51 -1.27 11.20
CA MET A 112 -7.86 -0.02 10.83
C MET A 112 -6.53 -0.26 10.08
N ASN A 113 -6.27 0.55 9.06
CA ASN A 113 -4.95 0.64 8.45
C ASN A 113 -4.03 1.59 9.26
N THR A 114 -2.72 1.56 8.99
CA THR A 114 -1.71 2.34 9.73
C THR A 114 -2.01 3.84 9.74
N GLY A 115 -2.43 4.42 8.60
CA GLY A 115 -2.77 5.85 8.53
C GLY A 115 -3.95 6.25 9.42
N THR A 116 -4.99 5.40 9.49
CA THR A 116 -6.14 5.66 10.37
C THR A 116 -5.78 5.45 11.85
N LEU A 117 -4.82 4.56 12.14
CA LEU A 117 -4.27 4.38 13.49
C LEU A 117 -3.49 5.61 13.94
N LEU A 118 -2.65 6.15 13.06
CA LEU A 118 -1.91 7.39 13.31
C LEU A 118 -2.87 8.56 13.59
N LEU A 119 -3.92 8.71 12.77
CA LEU A 119 -4.94 9.75 12.97
C LEU A 119 -5.72 9.58 14.29
N LEU A 120 -6.10 8.34 14.67
CA LEU A 120 -6.76 8.10 15.96
C LEU A 120 -5.84 8.45 17.14
N ASN A 121 -4.54 8.16 17.03
CA ASN A 121 -3.60 8.49 18.10
C ASN A 121 -3.50 10.01 18.30
N PHE A 122 -3.47 10.79 17.21
CA PHE A 122 -3.46 12.25 17.27
C PHE A 122 -4.76 12.86 17.80
N THR A 123 -5.92 12.23 17.55
CA THR A 123 -7.23 12.79 17.92
C THR A 123 -7.72 12.41 19.31
N ARG A 124 -7.14 11.38 19.93
CA ARG A 124 -7.56 10.85 21.25
C ARG A 124 -6.73 11.38 22.43
N ASP A 125 -5.95 12.44 22.25
CA ASP A 125 -4.97 12.94 23.23
C ASP A 125 -4.02 11.85 23.76
N SER A 126 -3.85 10.75 23.02
CA SER A 126 -2.99 9.62 23.40
C SER A 126 -1.51 9.84 23.02
N VAL A 127 -1.19 10.98 22.42
CA VAL A 127 0.17 11.43 22.12
C VAL A 127 0.36 12.74 22.88
N GLU A 128 1.33 12.79 23.79
CA GLU A 128 1.64 14.03 24.51
C GLU A 128 2.03 15.12 23.52
N ALA A 129 1.57 16.35 23.74
CA ALA A 129 2.03 17.51 22.99
C ALA A 129 3.54 17.67 23.18
N VAL A 130 4.31 17.41 22.13
CA VAL A 130 5.76 17.56 22.12
C VAL A 130 6.09 18.94 21.53
N GLU A 131 7.15 19.60 22.02
CA GLU A 131 7.59 20.88 21.43
C GLU A 131 7.84 20.72 19.93
N ASN A 132 7.45 21.76 19.17
CA ASN A 132 7.61 21.84 17.72
C ASN A 132 9.09 22.05 17.32
N ASN A 133 9.95 21.11 17.69
CA ASN A 133 11.33 21.02 17.22
C ASN A 133 11.38 19.96 16.12
N ASP A 134 11.36 20.44 14.87
CA ASP A 134 11.77 19.75 13.65
C ASP A 134 11.16 18.36 13.40
N TRP A 135 9.83 18.30 13.34
CA TRP A 135 9.16 17.15 12.73
C TRP A 135 9.31 17.25 11.21
N MET A 136 10.36 16.65 10.66
CA MET A 136 10.41 16.30 9.24
C MET A 136 9.53 15.07 9.00
N ALA A 137 8.23 15.20 9.27
CA ALA A 137 7.24 14.20 8.87
C ALA A 137 6.99 14.37 7.36
N VAL A 138 7.79 13.66 6.57
CA VAL A 138 7.55 13.50 5.15
C VAL A 138 6.66 12.27 4.99
N ASP A 139 5.38 12.48 4.69
CA ASP A 139 4.45 11.43 4.29
C ASP A 139 4.43 11.33 2.75
N VAL A 140 4.41 10.10 2.23
CA VAL A 140 4.52 9.72 0.79
C VAL A 140 3.62 8.55 0.44
#